data_AF-A0A8J2P9B1-F1
#
_entry.id   AF-A0A8J2P9B1-F1
#
_cell.length_a   1.000
_cell.length_b   1.000
_cell.length_c   1.000
_cell.angle_alpha   90.00
_cell.angle_beta   90.00
_cell.angle_gamma   90.00
#
_symmetry.space_group_name_H-M   'P 1'
#
loop_
_entity.id
_entity.type
_entity.pdbx_description
1 polymer ?
#
loop_
_entity_poly.entity_id
_entity_poly.type
_entity_poly.pdbx_seq_one_letter_code
_entity_poly.pdbx_strand_id
1 'polypeptide(L)'
;PLTATNTVVGNVQRRLLRSQFHPTCQLEGKYVNTFDNVTYSFNRKAVQQCQTLLARDCSGRYPMAVYAKNIQQNEEQIVTILLGQQTKIQLIPANAAGSFGKGGKTSGVSSNSPIIVRVNNQQIKLPHIIRDQQSSNKQPIAEIMQIPNGGIQVLGRRIQVASDGQRILLKIHELLRNRTCGICGDFDNEKVADMRSPRDVPLSSGSLLVASYSFELDSSPTGKGKGVPGTQRQCTVHQQYKRQVQIEEERFLSQSRNEYTSKNQRGGQQYILAQQQQMQNYPTYLQQSAFRRSSSSESSEQSQSGEQSNKLVYQQRVLRNPQNPQQTCVTLNKLPTCASPSQPQKMVQKMTQVYCMTAGRQLEQIKQKIQAGQHYDLSSKQQLQKIRVAVPQKCSQ
;
A
#
# COMPACT_ATOMS: atom_id res chain seq x y z
N PRO A 1 -7.49 -23.49 -4.82
CA PRO A 1 -6.95 -22.33 -4.07
C PRO A 1 -6.34 -21.28 -5.03
N LEU A 2 -6.22 -20.01 -4.60
CA LEU A 2 -5.56 -18.94 -5.39
C LEU A 2 -4.06 -19.16 -5.68
N THR A 3 -3.50 -20.28 -5.21
CA THR A 3 -2.21 -20.83 -5.65
C THR A 3 -2.12 -21.00 -7.18
N ALA A 4 -3.25 -21.22 -7.86
CA ALA A 4 -3.32 -21.41 -9.31
C ALA A 4 -2.94 -20.19 -10.17
N THR A 5 -2.65 -19.03 -9.56
CA THR A 5 -1.95 -17.92 -10.24
C THR A 5 -0.47 -18.22 -10.53
N ASN A 6 0.03 -19.42 -10.21
CA ASN A 6 1.45 -19.77 -10.29
C ASN A 6 1.63 -21.25 -10.66
N THR A 7 2.41 -21.50 -11.70
CA THR A 7 2.94 -22.83 -12.05
C THR A 7 3.81 -23.39 -10.92
N VAL A 8 4.19 -24.68 -10.98
CA VAL A 8 5.17 -25.26 -10.04
C VAL A 8 6.45 -24.42 -10.01
N VAL A 9 6.92 -23.98 -11.19
CA VAL A 9 8.03 -23.02 -11.34
C VAL A 9 7.75 -21.71 -10.62
N GLY A 10 6.59 -21.07 -10.82
CA GLY A 10 6.23 -19.82 -10.14
C GLY A 10 6.08 -19.95 -8.60
N ASN A 11 5.77 -21.14 -8.09
CA ASN A 11 5.73 -21.40 -6.65
C ASN A 11 7.14 -21.59 -6.05
N VAL A 12 8.03 -22.29 -6.74
CA VAL A 12 9.45 -22.42 -6.37
C VAL A 12 10.16 -21.07 -6.47
N GLN A 13 9.92 -20.33 -7.55
CA GLN A 13 10.49 -19.00 -7.81
C GLN A 13 10.06 -17.97 -6.75
N ARG A 14 8.81 -18.00 -6.25
CA ARG A 14 8.40 -17.15 -5.10
C ARG A 14 8.98 -17.57 -3.75
N ARG A 15 9.36 -18.84 -3.58
CA ARG A 15 10.00 -19.33 -2.34
C ARG A 15 11.50 -18.98 -2.30
N LEU A 16 12.15 -18.96 -3.46
CA LEU A 16 13.56 -18.58 -3.63
C LEU A 16 13.75 -17.05 -3.73
N LEU A 17 12.85 -16.34 -4.42
CA LEU A 17 12.82 -14.88 -4.49
C LEU A 17 11.88 -14.32 -3.41
N ARG A 18 12.42 -13.96 -2.24
CA ARG A 18 11.68 -13.28 -1.16
C ARG A 18 11.02 -11.97 -1.64
N SER A 19 9.75 -12.02 -2.05
CA SER A 19 8.82 -10.89 -2.25
C SER A 19 9.30 -9.73 -3.16
N GLN A 20 10.33 -9.90 -3.99
CA GLN A 20 11.14 -8.78 -4.49
C GLN A 20 10.85 -8.26 -5.91
N PHE A 21 9.75 -8.67 -6.55
CA PHE A 21 9.33 -8.07 -7.83
C PHE A 21 7.93 -7.46 -7.82
N HIS A 22 7.06 -7.89 -6.90
CA HIS A 22 5.74 -7.31 -6.71
C HIS A 22 5.39 -7.33 -5.21
N PRO A 23 5.47 -6.19 -4.50
CA PRO A 23 4.83 -6.05 -3.19
C PRO A 23 3.39 -6.56 -3.26
N THR A 24 3.08 -7.53 -2.40
CA THR A 24 1.82 -8.27 -2.41
C THR A 24 1.17 -8.15 -1.06
N CYS A 25 0.02 -7.48 -1.00
CA CYS A 25 -0.88 -7.54 0.13
C CYS A 25 -1.85 -8.72 -0.04
N GLN A 26 -2.18 -9.42 1.05
CA GLN A 26 -3.16 -10.50 1.08
C GLN A 26 -4.17 -10.25 2.21
N LEU A 27 -5.46 -10.35 1.88
CA LEU A 27 -6.55 -10.47 2.85
C LEU A 27 -7.12 -11.89 2.75
N GLU A 28 -7.10 -12.65 3.85
CA GLU A 28 -7.73 -13.98 3.94
C GLU A 28 -8.40 -14.16 5.31
N GLY A 29 -9.71 -14.31 5.32
CA GLY A 29 -10.49 -14.46 6.55
C GLY A 29 -10.36 -13.26 7.51
N LYS A 30 -9.61 -13.42 8.60
CA LYS A 30 -9.33 -12.35 9.59
C LYS A 30 -7.86 -11.87 9.56
N TYR A 31 -7.07 -12.34 8.60
CA TYR A 31 -5.64 -12.09 8.51
C TYR A 31 -5.33 -11.17 7.34
N VAL A 32 -4.40 -10.24 7.58
CA VAL A 32 -3.84 -9.37 6.56
C VAL A 32 -2.33 -9.54 6.57
N ASN A 33 -1.75 -9.65 5.38
CA ASN A 33 -0.32 -9.49 5.13
C ASN A 33 -0.16 -8.23 4.27
N THR A 34 0.64 -7.28 4.73
CA THR A 34 0.87 -5.97 4.07
C THR A 34 1.89 -6.05 2.94
N PHE A 35 2.08 -4.95 2.20
CA PHE A 35 3.10 -4.86 1.16
C PHE A 35 4.54 -5.09 1.67
N ASP A 36 4.84 -4.70 2.91
CA ASP A 36 6.14 -4.91 3.55
C ASP A 36 6.20 -6.18 4.43
N ASN A 37 5.26 -7.09 4.21
CA ASN A 37 5.19 -8.42 4.82
C ASN A 37 5.06 -8.37 6.37
N VAL A 38 4.31 -7.41 6.88
CA VAL A 38 3.75 -7.42 8.23
C VAL A 38 2.45 -8.21 8.20
N THR A 39 2.36 -9.24 9.04
CA THR A 39 1.14 -10.05 9.19
C THR A 39 0.47 -9.73 10.51
N TYR A 40 -0.80 -9.38 10.47
CA TYR A 40 -1.62 -9.18 11.65
C TYR A 40 -3.00 -9.83 11.49
N SER A 41 -3.77 -9.87 12.58
CA SER A 41 -5.18 -10.25 12.54
C SER A 41 -6.06 -9.19 13.21
N PHE A 42 -7.34 -9.16 12.84
CA PHE A 42 -8.33 -8.23 13.37
C PHE A 42 -9.53 -8.97 13.96
N ASN A 43 -10.23 -8.33 14.90
CA ASN A 43 -11.51 -8.82 15.36
C ASN A 43 -12.58 -8.57 14.30
N ARG A 44 -13.15 -9.65 13.79
CA ARG A 44 -14.30 -9.71 12.88
C ARG A 44 -15.57 -8.97 13.35
N LYS A 45 -15.66 -8.62 14.64
CA LYS A 45 -16.72 -7.77 15.21
C LYS A 45 -16.40 -6.27 15.24
N ALA A 46 -15.20 -5.85 14.83
CA ALA A 46 -14.78 -4.45 14.89
C ALA A 46 -15.57 -3.56 13.94
N VAL A 47 -16.03 -4.13 12.83
CA VAL A 47 -16.82 -3.49 11.79
C VAL A 47 -17.95 -4.43 11.37
N GLN A 48 -18.99 -3.89 10.77
CA GLN A 48 -20.08 -4.63 10.14
C GLN A 48 -20.48 -3.90 8.86
N GLN A 49 -20.52 -4.62 7.74
CA GLN A 49 -21.11 -4.17 6.46
C GLN A 49 -20.49 -2.92 5.80
N CYS A 50 -19.42 -2.39 6.39
CA CYS A 50 -18.61 -1.32 5.85
C CYS A 50 -17.81 -1.72 4.60
N GLN A 51 -17.37 -0.71 3.88
CA GLN A 51 -16.33 -0.79 2.88
C GLN A 51 -15.01 -0.49 3.59
N THR A 52 -14.04 -1.39 3.49
CA THR A 52 -12.72 -1.24 4.10
C THR A 52 -11.69 -0.95 3.01
N LEU A 53 -10.96 0.16 3.14
CA LEU A 53 -9.89 0.52 2.22
C LEU A 53 -8.68 -0.42 2.39
N LEU A 54 -8.40 -1.25 1.39
CA LEU A 54 -7.21 -2.08 1.34
C LEU A 54 -5.98 -1.25 1.02
N ALA A 55 -6.00 -0.57 -0.13
CA ALA A 55 -4.98 0.39 -0.53
C ALA A 55 -5.55 1.41 -1.52
N ARG A 56 -5.05 2.64 -1.49
CA ARG A 56 -5.16 3.64 -2.57
C ARG A 56 -3.81 4.30 -2.79
N ASP A 57 -3.61 4.98 -3.92
CA ASP A 57 -2.51 5.94 -4.05
C ASP A 57 -2.86 7.24 -3.32
N CYS A 58 -2.19 7.48 -2.20
CA CYS A 58 -2.43 8.64 -1.32
C CYS A 58 -1.61 9.87 -1.75
N SER A 59 -0.72 9.74 -2.74
CA SER A 59 -0.07 10.88 -3.41
C SER A 59 -0.92 11.53 -4.50
N GLY A 60 -2.05 10.91 -4.87
CA GLY A 60 -2.93 11.37 -5.95
C GLY A 60 -2.36 11.19 -7.38
N ARG A 61 -1.08 10.79 -7.51
CA ARG A 61 -0.37 10.74 -8.81
C ARG A 61 -0.92 9.68 -9.76
N TYR A 62 -1.38 8.55 -9.25
CA TYR A 62 -1.97 7.46 -10.01
C TYR A 62 -3.30 7.04 -9.39
N PRO A 63 -4.42 7.74 -9.71
CA PRO A 63 -5.73 7.46 -9.15
C PRO A 63 -6.08 5.97 -9.22
N MET A 64 -6.07 5.33 -8.05
CA MET A 64 -6.45 3.95 -7.85
C MET A 64 -6.87 3.75 -6.40
N ALA A 65 -7.82 2.85 -6.17
CA ALA A 65 -8.20 2.40 -4.83
C ALA A 65 -8.79 0.98 -4.89
N VAL A 66 -8.59 0.18 -3.84
CA VAL A 66 -9.20 -1.14 -3.69
C VAL A 66 -9.90 -1.21 -2.34
N TYR A 67 -11.16 -1.59 -2.37
CA TYR A 67 -12.02 -1.77 -1.21
C TYR A 67 -12.51 -3.22 -1.12
N ALA A 68 -12.67 -3.70 0.10
CA ALA A 68 -13.37 -4.94 0.40
C ALA A 68 -14.60 -4.66 1.27
N LYS A 69 -15.72 -5.34 0.98
CA LYS A 69 -16.89 -5.44 1.85
C LYS A 69 -17.09 -6.91 2.24
N ASN A 70 -17.79 -7.13 3.36
CA ASN A 70 -18.05 -8.45 3.97
C ASN A 70 -16.80 -9.16 4.57
N ILE A 71 -15.80 -8.40 5.02
CA ILE A 71 -14.61 -8.94 5.72
C ILE A 71 -14.89 -9.53 7.12
N GLN A 72 -16.16 -9.61 7.52
CA GLN A 72 -16.63 -9.80 8.90
C GLN A 72 -16.84 -11.27 9.27
N GLN A 73 -17.29 -12.07 8.32
CA GLN A 73 -17.76 -13.43 8.55
C GLN A 73 -17.12 -14.34 7.49
N ASN A 74 -17.43 -15.64 7.47
CA ASN A 74 -17.04 -16.51 6.34
C ASN A 74 -17.92 -16.27 5.09
N GLU A 75 -18.32 -15.01 4.91
CA GLU A 75 -19.03 -14.50 3.73
C GLU A 75 -18.04 -14.31 2.59
N GLU A 76 -18.55 -14.41 1.37
CA GLU A 76 -17.76 -14.08 0.19
C GLU A 76 -17.63 -12.56 0.07
N GLN A 77 -16.38 -12.10 0.00
CA GLN A 77 -15.94 -10.72 -0.02
C GLN A 77 -16.30 -10.06 -1.36
N ILE A 78 -16.93 -8.88 -1.29
CA ILE A 78 -17.17 -8.06 -2.48
C ILE A 78 -15.96 -7.13 -2.66
N VAL A 79 -15.28 -7.23 -3.79
CA VAL A 79 -14.10 -6.41 -4.10
C VAL A 79 -14.50 -5.28 -5.03
N THR A 80 -14.17 -4.03 -4.68
CA THR A 80 -14.36 -2.86 -5.56
C THR A 80 -13.02 -2.23 -5.87
N ILE A 81 -12.71 -2.08 -7.15
CA ILE A 81 -11.43 -1.59 -7.67
C ILE A 81 -11.72 -0.34 -8.49
N LEU A 82 -11.13 0.78 -8.10
CA LEU A 82 -11.16 2.04 -8.86
C LEU A 82 -9.84 2.19 -9.61
N LEU A 83 -9.89 2.49 -10.90
CA LEU A 83 -8.74 2.71 -11.77
C LEU A 83 -8.92 4.00 -12.58
N GLY A 84 -7.91 4.88 -12.52
CA GLY A 84 -8.01 6.20 -13.13
C GLY A 84 -9.17 7.00 -12.52
N GLN A 85 -9.82 7.82 -13.35
CA GLN A 85 -10.86 8.75 -12.91
C GLN A 85 -12.30 8.23 -13.08
N GLN A 86 -12.50 7.20 -13.91
CA GLN A 86 -13.83 6.81 -14.40
C GLN A 86 -14.07 5.29 -14.47
N THR A 87 -13.10 4.45 -14.10
CA THR A 87 -13.26 2.99 -14.15
C THR A 87 -13.48 2.42 -12.76
N LYS A 88 -14.69 1.86 -12.53
CA LYS A 88 -15.07 1.11 -11.34
C LYS A 88 -15.32 -0.34 -11.73
N ILE A 89 -14.52 -1.26 -11.21
CA ILE A 89 -14.67 -2.70 -11.38
C ILE A 89 -15.18 -3.29 -10.06
N GLN A 90 -16.16 -4.17 -10.11
CA GLN A 90 -16.67 -4.89 -8.95
C GLN A 90 -16.63 -6.40 -9.20
N LEU A 91 -16.07 -7.13 -8.24
CA LEU A 91 -16.11 -8.58 -8.15
C LEU A 91 -17.14 -8.93 -7.08
N ILE A 92 -18.28 -9.51 -7.51
CA ILE A 92 -19.42 -9.80 -6.64
C ILE A 92 -19.68 -11.32 -6.68
N PRO A 93 -19.26 -12.06 -5.65
CA PRO A 93 -19.58 -13.48 -5.53
C PRO A 93 -21.10 -13.73 -5.51
N ALA A 94 -21.59 -14.76 -6.18
CA ALA A 94 -23.03 -14.98 -6.37
C ALA A 94 -23.80 -15.13 -5.04
N ASN A 95 -23.23 -15.75 -4.00
CA ASN A 95 -23.92 -15.87 -2.72
C ASN A 95 -23.99 -14.50 -2.00
N ALA A 96 -22.97 -13.66 -2.16
CA ALA A 96 -22.98 -12.28 -1.68
C ALA A 96 -23.97 -11.39 -2.45
N ALA A 97 -24.35 -11.74 -3.68
CA ALA A 97 -25.43 -11.09 -4.42
C ALA A 97 -26.82 -11.48 -3.87
N GLY A 98 -26.99 -12.70 -3.34
CA GLY A 98 -28.23 -13.16 -2.69
C GLY A 98 -28.62 -12.33 -1.46
N SER A 99 -27.66 -11.75 -0.76
CA SER A 99 -27.90 -10.83 0.38
C SER A 99 -28.63 -9.53 0.02
N PHE A 100 -28.94 -9.30 -1.26
CA PHE A 100 -29.77 -8.18 -1.72
C PHE A 100 -31.24 -8.55 -1.98
N GLY A 101 -31.67 -9.80 -1.80
CA GLY A 101 -33.07 -10.18 -2.06
C GLY A 101 -33.51 -11.53 -1.51
N LYS A 102 -34.51 -11.46 -0.59
CA LYS A 102 -35.25 -12.57 0.05
C LYS A 102 -34.44 -13.41 1.06
N GLY A 103 -35.05 -13.65 2.22
CA GLY A 103 -34.48 -14.52 3.25
C GLY A 103 -34.46 -15.98 2.81
N GLY A 104 -33.27 -16.46 2.45
CA GLY A 104 -32.99 -17.87 2.19
C GLY A 104 -32.10 -18.46 3.29
N LYS A 105 -32.36 -19.72 3.67
CA LYS A 105 -31.56 -20.43 4.68
C LYS A 105 -30.10 -20.51 4.24
N THR A 106 -29.18 -20.44 5.21
CA THR A 106 -27.74 -20.62 5.01
C THR A 106 -27.41 -22.07 4.63
N SER A 107 -27.60 -22.40 3.37
CA SER A 107 -27.05 -23.62 2.77
C SER A 107 -25.53 -23.48 2.62
N GLY A 108 -24.80 -24.59 2.75
CA GLY A 108 -23.35 -24.60 2.96
C GLY A 108 -22.53 -23.80 1.95
N VAL A 109 -21.46 -23.16 2.44
CA VAL A 109 -20.51 -22.38 1.62
C VAL A 109 -19.86 -23.28 0.57
N SER A 110 -20.36 -23.22 -0.66
CA SER A 110 -19.70 -23.83 -1.82
C SER A 110 -18.47 -23.01 -2.16
N SER A 111 -17.28 -23.64 -2.12
CA SER A 111 -16.00 -22.93 -2.22
C SER A 111 -15.68 -22.37 -3.63
N ASN A 112 -16.62 -22.44 -4.59
CA ASN A 112 -16.44 -22.08 -6.00
C ASN A 112 -17.65 -21.29 -6.56
N SER A 113 -18.31 -20.45 -5.75
CA SER A 113 -19.45 -19.66 -6.24
C SER A 113 -19.03 -18.74 -7.40
N PRO A 114 -19.82 -18.65 -8.50
CA PRO A 114 -19.43 -17.84 -9.64
C PRO A 114 -19.35 -16.36 -9.25
N ILE A 115 -18.25 -15.71 -9.62
CA ILE A 115 -18.01 -14.29 -9.36
C ILE A 115 -18.58 -13.47 -10.53
N ILE A 116 -19.61 -12.68 -10.23
CA ILE A 116 -20.19 -11.72 -11.17
C ILE A 116 -19.26 -10.51 -11.27
N VAL A 117 -18.76 -10.23 -12.46
CA VAL A 117 -17.93 -9.05 -12.74
C VAL A 117 -18.81 -7.92 -13.29
N ARG A 118 -18.75 -6.75 -12.66
CA ARG A 118 -19.34 -5.51 -13.19
C ARG A 118 -18.26 -4.47 -13.47
N VAL A 119 -18.39 -3.77 -14.59
CA VAL A 119 -17.58 -2.60 -14.96
C VAL A 119 -18.54 -1.43 -15.11
N ASN A 120 -18.32 -0.34 -14.37
CA ASN A 120 -19.18 0.85 -14.34
C ASN A 120 -20.67 0.49 -14.15
N ASN A 121 -20.92 -0.41 -13.19
CA ASN A 121 -22.22 -1.02 -12.84
C ASN A 121 -22.84 -1.98 -13.90
N GLN A 122 -22.30 -2.08 -15.12
CA GLN A 122 -22.75 -3.04 -16.14
C GLN A 122 -22.05 -4.40 -15.96
N GLN A 123 -22.80 -5.50 -16.02
CA GLN A 123 -22.23 -6.86 -16.01
C GLN A 123 -21.56 -7.17 -17.35
N ILE A 124 -20.36 -7.76 -17.32
CA ILE A 124 -19.58 -8.10 -18.51
C ILE A 124 -19.38 -9.63 -18.66
N LYS A 125 -19.01 -10.06 -19.87
CA LYS A 125 -18.52 -11.42 -20.16
C LYS A 125 -16.99 -11.41 -20.15
N LEU A 126 -16.37 -12.51 -19.71
CA LEU A 126 -14.92 -12.67 -19.63
C LEU A 126 -14.37 -13.52 -20.79
N PRO A 127 -13.10 -13.31 -21.20
CA PRO A 127 -12.20 -12.24 -20.78
C PRO A 127 -12.65 -10.86 -21.31
N HIS A 128 -12.23 -9.78 -20.64
CA HIS A 128 -12.63 -8.41 -21.00
C HIS A 128 -11.49 -7.41 -20.85
N ILE A 129 -11.26 -6.58 -21.88
CA ILE A 129 -10.25 -5.52 -21.86
C ILE A 129 -10.95 -4.16 -21.79
N ILE A 130 -10.80 -3.47 -20.66
CA ILE A 130 -11.25 -2.09 -20.48
C ILE A 130 -10.27 -1.17 -21.18
N ARG A 131 -10.77 -0.30 -22.06
CA ARG A 131 -9.99 0.68 -22.81
C ARG A 131 -10.43 2.10 -22.47
N ASP A 132 -9.46 3.00 -22.41
CA ASP A 132 -9.68 4.44 -22.29
C ASP A 132 -10.33 4.96 -23.57
N GLN A 133 -11.59 5.37 -23.49
CA GLN A 133 -12.35 5.91 -24.63
C GLN A 133 -11.98 7.36 -24.96
N GLN A 134 -11.33 8.09 -24.03
CA GLN A 134 -10.84 9.45 -24.27
C GLN A 134 -9.45 9.46 -24.92
N SER A 135 -8.74 8.33 -24.90
CA SER A 135 -7.47 8.16 -25.61
C SER A 135 -7.70 7.84 -27.09
N SER A 136 -7.12 8.64 -28.00
CA SER A 136 -7.17 8.42 -29.46
C SER A 136 -6.75 7.00 -29.87
N ASN A 137 -5.83 6.39 -29.11
CA ASN A 137 -5.29 5.05 -29.38
C ASN A 137 -5.98 3.95 -28.55
N LYS A 138 -7.14 4.24 -27.92
CA LYS A 138 -7.95 3.31 -27.09
C LYS A 138 -7.09 2.45 -26.16
N GLN A 139 -6.19 3.08 -25.41
CA GLN A 139 -5.19 2.41 -24.59
C GLN A 139 -5.86 1.52 -23.52
N PRO A 140 -5.34 0.30 -23.27
CA PRO A 140 -5.89 -0.57 -22.24
C PRO A 140 -5.64 0.00 -20.83
N ILE A 141 -6.70 0.07 -20.03
CA ILE A 141 -6.69 0.46 -18.61
C ILE A 141 -6.42 -0.78 -17.75
N ALA A 142 -7.22 -1.84 -17.99
CA ALA A 142 -7.10 -3.12 -17.34
C ALA A 142 -7.66 -4.25 -18.20
N GLU A 143 -7.13 -5.44 -18.01
CA GLU A 143 -7.67 -6.70 -18.53
C GLU A 143 -8.28 -7.50 -17.37
N ILE A 144 -9.41 -8.15 -17.59
CA ILE A 144 -10.09 -8.99 -16.61
C ILE A 144 -10.24 -10.40 -17.18
N MET A 145 -9.78 -11.39 -16.43
CA MET A 145 -9.80 -12.80 -16.81
C MET A 145 -10.26 -13.68 -15.65
N GLN A 146 -10.82 -14.84 -15.98
CA GLN A 146 -11.00 -15.91 -15.02
C GLN A 146 -9.67 -16.65 -14.82
N ILE A 147 -9.35 -17.00 -13.58
CA ILE A 147 -8.20 -17.83 -13.20
C ILE A 147 -8.71 -19.19 -12.68
N PRO A 148 -7.86 -20.24 -12.62
CA PRO A 148 -8.34 -21.57 -12.26
C PRO A 148 -8.93 -21.63 -10.85
N ASN A 149 -9.91 -22.53 -10.66
CA ASN A 149 -10.81 -22.59 -9.50
C ASN A 149 -11.82 -21.42 -9.39
N GLY A 150 -12.23 -20.82 -10.52
CA GLY A 150 -13.35 -19.88 -10.56
C GLY A 150 -13.06 -18.45 -10.09
N GLY A 151 -11.86 -18.17 -9.56
CA GLY A 151 -11.44 -16.83 -9.19
C GLY A 151 -11.31 -15.89 -10.39
N ILE A 152 -11.30 -14.59 -10.13
CA ILE A 152 -11.12 -13.53 -11.13
C ILE A 152 -9.80 -12.80 -10.88
N GLN A 153 -9.09 -12.45 -11.96
CA GLN A 153 -7.92 -11.57 -11.93
C GLN A 153 -8.15 -10.32 -12.78
N VAL A 154 -7.87 -9.16 -12.20
CA VAL A 154 -7.86 -7.85 -12.84
C VAL A 154 -6.39 -7.41 -12.97
N LEU A 155 -5.91 -7.28 -14.21
CA LEU A 155 -4.56 -6.84 -14.56
C LEU A 155 -4.58 -5.37 -14.98
N GLY A 156 -4.31 -4.46 -14.05
CA GLY A 156 -4.06 -3.05 -14.33
C GLY A 156 -2.56 -2.73 -14.46
N ARG A 157 -2.23 -1.59 -15.09
CA ARG A 157 -0.83 -1.20 -15.37
C ARG A 157 0.08 -1.04 -14.14
N ARG A 158 -0.48 -0.71 -12.97
CA ARG A 158 0.28 -0.50 -11.71
C ARG A 158 -0.21 -1.35 -10.54
N ILE A 159 -1.25 -2.15 -10.78
CA ILE A 159 -2.01 -2.85 -9.76
C ILE A 159 -2.61 -4.10 -10.37
N GLN A 160 -2.46 -5.24 -9.71
CA GLN A 160 -3.14 -6.48 -10.07
C GLN A 160 -3.96 -6.92 -8.85
N VAL A 161 -5.21 -7.29 -9.07
CA VAL A 161 -6.11 -7.77 -8.02
C VAL A 161 -6.63 -9.13 -8.43
N ALA A 162 -6.47 -10.14 -7.59
CA ALA A 162 -7.05 -11.46 -7.79
C ALA A 162 -7.93 -11.83 -6.59
N SER A 163 -9.09 -12.43 -6.82
CA SER A 163 -9.97 -12.92 -5.75
C SER A 163 -10.77 -14.13 -6.17
N ASP A 164 -10.95 -15.07 -5.23
CA ASP A 164 -11.86 -16.22 -5.29
C ASP A 164 -13.12 -16.00 -4.42
N GLY A 165 -13.37 -14.75 -3.99
CA GLY A 165 -14.42 -14.41 -3.04
C GLY A 165 -14.08 -14.69 -1.58
N GLN A 166 -13.12 -15.56 -1.25
CA GLN A 166 -12.72 -15.81 0.15
C GLN A 166 -11.43 -15.10 0.54
N ARG A 167 -10.58 -14.85 -0.46
CA ARG A 167 -9.28 -14.19 -0.32
C ARG A 167 -9.15 -13.14 -1.42
N ILE A 168 -8.36 -12.11 -1.14
CA ILE A 168 -7.95 -11.12 -2.14
C ILE A 168 -6.43 -11.00 -2.08
N LEU A 169 -5.82 -11.05 -3.25
CA LEU A 169 -4.40 -10.81 -3.48
C LEU A 169 -4.26 -9.52 -4.27
N LEU A 170 -3.58 -8.55 -3.68
CA LEU A 170 -3.33 -7.23 -4.24
C LEU A 170 -1.83 -7.08 -4.48
N LYS A 171 -1.41 -7.04 -5.74
CA LYS A 171 -0.03 -6.74 -6.13
C LYS A 171 0.06 -5.32 -6.64
N ILE A 172 1.05 -4.55 -6.20
CA ILE A 172 1.30 -3.19 -6.73
C ILE A 172 2.66 -3.10 -7.42
N HIS A 173 2.83 -2.06 -8.24
CA HIS A 173 4.09 -1.71 -8.86
C HIS A 173 4.94 -0.87 -7.90
N GLU A 174 6.27 -1.08 -7.90
CA GLU A 174 7.25 -0.29 -7.14
C GLU A 174 7.11 1.24 -7.23
N LEU A 175 6.47 1.79 -8.27
CA LEU A 175 6.17 3.23 -8.39
C LEU A 175 5.17 3.76 -7.35
N LEU A 176 4.57 2.88 -6.56
CA LEU A 176 3.68 3.19 -5.44
C LEU A 176 4.37 3.07 -4.06
N ARG A 177 5.69 2.85 -4.04
CA ARG A 177 6.53 2.88 -2.84
C ARG A 177 6.39 4.21 -2.08
N ASN A 178 6.20 4.15 -0.77
CA ASN A 178 5.93 5.28 0.12
C ASN A 178 4.70 6.13 -0.31
N ARG A 179 3.70 5.51 -0.95
CA ARG A 179 2.51 6.23 -1.49
C ARG A 179 1.20 5.53 -1.22
N THR A 180 1.20 4.28 -0.79
CA THR A 180 -0.07 3.64 -0.43
C THR A 180 -0.55 4.10 0.95
N CYS A 181 -1.85 4.01 1.18
CA CYS A 181 -2.42 4.01 2.52
C CYS A 181 -3.75 3.25 2.48
N GLY A 182 -4.15 2.71 3.62
CA GLY A 182 -5.12 1.62 3.74
C GLY A 182 -4.57 0.49 4.59
N ILE A 183 -5.36 -0.57 4.79
CA ILE A 183 -4.96 -1.68 5.66
C ILE A 183 -3.81 -2.55 5.11
N CYS A 184 -3.40 -2.35 3.85
CA CYS A 184 -2.24 -3.00 3.24
C CYS A 184 -0.90 -2.30 3.49
N GLY A 185 -0.88 -1.17 4.21
CA GLY A 185 0.34 -0.42 4.52
C GLY A 185 0.73 0.65 3.49
N ASP A 186 1.85 1.32 3.74
CA ASP A 186 2.39 2.44 2.93
C ASP A 186 3.51 2.05 1.96
N PHE A 187 4.01 0.81 2.09
CA PHE A 187 4.99 0.18 1.20
C PHE A 187 6.32 0.96 1.15
N ASP A 188 6.92 1.20 2.31
CA ASP A 188 8.21 1.88 2.48
C ASP A 188 9.38 0.96 2.93
N ASN A 189 9.08 -0.32 3.19
CA ASN A 189 9.91 -1.36 3.83
C ASN A 189 10.04 -1.24 5.37
N GLU A 190 9.25 -0.41 6.06
CA GLU A 190 9.28 -0.21 7.51
C GLU A 190 8.08 -0.85 8.24
N LYS A 191 8.35 -1.93 8.97
CA LYS A 191 7.32 -2.77 9.62
C LYS A 191 6.41 -2.07 10.63
N VAL A 192 6.75 -0.87 11.08
CA VAL A 192 5.97 -0.09 12.05
C VAL A 192 5.05 0.92 11.34
N ALA A 193 5.39 1.34 10.11
CA ALA A 193 4.59 2.27 9.31
C ALA A 193 3.31 1.62 8.77
N ASP A 194 3.36 0.31 8.49
CA ASP A 194 2.22 -0.52 8.06
C ASP A 194 0.97 -0.48 8.96
N MET A 195 1.12 -0.07 10.23
CA MET A 195 0.04 -0.07 11.23
C MET A 195 -0.56 1.32 11.51
N ARG A 196 -0.42 2.28 10.58
CA ARG A 196 -0.86 3.67 10.80
C ARG A 196 -2.31 3.96 10.35
N SER A 197 -3.03 4.72 11.18
CA SER A 197 -4.37 5.24 10.88
C SER A 197 -4.36 6.22 9.69
N PRO A 198 -5.53 6.63 9.16
CA PRO A 198 -5.63 7.70 8.16
C PRO A 198 -5.02 9.04 8.58
N ARG A 199 -4.72 9.25 9.87
CA ARG A 199 -4.04 10.44 10.43
C ARG A 199 -2.52 10.24 10.62
N ASP A 200 -1.95 9.19 10.02
CA ASP A 200 -0.52 8.83 10.13
C ASP A 200 -0.08 8.46 11.56
N VAL A 201 -1.02 8.03 12.42
CA VAL A 201 -0.75 7.61 13.80
C VAL A 201 -0.59 6.09 13.89
N PRO A 202 0.51 5.55 14.44
CA PRO A 202 0.66 4.12 14.70
C PRO A 202 -0.41 3.60 15.67
N LEU A 203 -1.16 2.57 15.26
CA LEU A 203 -2.22 1.96 16.07
C LEU A 203 -1.75 0.65 16.71
N SER A 204 -2.21 0.39 17.94
CA SER A 204 -1.76 -0.76 18.74
C SER A 204 -2.23 -2.13 18.23
N SER A 205 -3.24 -2.19 17.35
CA SER A 205 -3.77 -3.46 16.84
C SER A 205 -4.43 -3.36 15.47
N GLY A 206 -4.42 -4.49 14.75
CA GLY A 206 -5.10 -4.63 13.45
C GLY A 206 -6.62 -4.41 13.51
N SER A 207 -7.25 -4.57 14.67
CA SER A 207 -8.68 -4.27 14.84
C SER A 207 -8.96 -2.76 14.79
N LEU A 208 -8.07 -1.95 15.37
CA LEU A 208 -8.13 -0.50 15.29
C LEU A 208 -7.80 -0.01 13.88
N LEU A 209 -6.77 -0.61 13.24
CA LEU A 209 -6.42 -0.30 11.86
C LEU A 209 -7.60 -0.54 10.90
N VAL A 210 -8.20 -1.73 10.94
CA VAL A 210 -9.38 -2.06 10.13
C VAL A 210 -10.57 -1.15 10.45
N ALA A 211 -10.81 -0.82 11.73
CA ALA A 211 -11.87 0.12 12.11
C ALA A 211 -11.63 1.54 11.54
N SER A 212 -10.39 2.04 11.55
CA SER A 212 -10.03 3.37 11.07
C SER A 212 -10.13 3.53 9.54
N TYR A 213 -9.96 2.45 8.77
CA TYR A 213 -10.09 2.42 7.31
C TYR A 213 -11.44 1.92 6.80
N SER A 214 -12.44 1.78 7.68
CA SER A 214 -13.77 1.27 7.32
C SER A 214 -14.86 2.33 7.43
N PHE A 215 -15.66 2.45 6.37
CA PHE A 215 -16.65 3.51 6.23
C PHE A 215 -17.82 3.08 5.33
N GLU A 216 -18.85 3.94 5.24
CA GLU A 216 -19.95 3.79 4.29
C GLU A 216 -19.55 4.45 2.97
N LEU A 217 -19.58 3.72 1.85
CA LEU A 217 -19.54 4.37 0.53
C LEU A 217 -20.93 4.95 0.28
N ASP A 218 -21.07 6.25 0.48
CA ASP A 218 -22.33 6.96 0.30
C ASP A 218 -22.99 6.63 -1.05
N SER A 219 -24.24 6.19 -0.97
CA SER A 219 -25.19 6.40 -2.05
C SER A 219 -25.36 7.91 -2.23
N SER A 220 -24.99 8.40 -3.42
CA SER A 220 -25.02 9.80 -3.89
C SER A 220 -25.84 10.79 -3.04
N PRO A 221 -25.27 11.96 -2.62
CA PRO A 221 -25.96 12.97 -1.80
C PRO A 221 -27.06 13.75 -2.55
N THR A 222 -27.58 13.24 -3.67
CA THR A 222 -28.59 13.88 -4.52
C THR A 222 -29.84 13.01 -4.64
N GLY A 223 -30.73 13.10 -3.66
CA GLY A 223 -32.03 12.43 -3.74
C GLY A 223 -32.87 12.53 -2.48
N LYS A 224 -33.78 13.52 -2.42
CA LYS A 224 -34.94 13.49 -1.50
C LYS A 224 -35.94 12.42 -1.95
N GLY A 225 -35.56 11.15 -1.89
CA GLY A 225 -36.43 10.01 -2.13
C GLY A 225 -37.12 9.61 -0.81
N LYS A 226 -38.46 9.57 -0.79
CA LYS A 226 -39.21 9.01 0.34
C LYS A 226 -38.84 7.53 0.49
N GLY A 227 -38.20 7.17 1.60
CA GLY A 227 -37.66 5.82 1.81
C GLY A 227 -38.77 4.77 1.91
N VAL A 228 -38.67 3.72 1.09
CA VAL A 228 -39.42 2.48 1.30
C VAL A 228 -38.78 1.74 2.50
N PRO A 229 -39.54 1.31 3.52
CA PRO A 229 -38.99 0.63 4.68
C PRO A 229 -38.56 -0.79 4.31
N GLY A 230 -37.27 -0.96 4.00
CA GLY A 230 -36.68 -2.24 3.60
C GLY A 230 -35.19 -2.31 3.91
N THR A 231 -34.84 -2.50 5.19
CA THR A 231 -33.56 -3.00 5.72
C THR A 231 -32.29 -2.73 4.89
N GLN A 232 -32.03 -1.47 4.53
CA GLN A 232 -30.70 -1.05 4.09
C GLN A 232 -29.73 -1.17 5.26
N ARG A 233 -28.98 -2.27 5.21
CA ARG A 233 -28.04 -2.74 6.23
C ARG A 233 -26.78 -1.85 6.23
N GLN A 234 -26.82 -0.79 7.03
CA GLN A 234 -25.82 0.30 7.12
C GLN A 234 -24.44 -0.14 7.66
N CYS A 235 -23.38 0.57 7.26
CA CYS A 235 -22.04 0.37 7.83
C CYS A 235 -22.02 0.72 9.32
N THR A 236 -21.60 -0.24 10.15
CA THR A 236 -21.43 -0.04 11.59
C THR A 236 -20.00 -0.34 12.01
N VAL A 237 -19.23 0.69 12.40
CA VAL A 237 -17.96 0.52 13.12
C VAL A 237 -18.29 0.38 14.61
N HIS A 238 -17.89 -0.71 15.26
CA HIS A 238 -18.27 -0.97 16.64
C HIS A 238 -17.62 0.07 17.57
N GLN A 239 -18.46 0.74 18.38
CA GLN A 239 -18.09 1.93 19.16
C GLN A 239 -16.79 1.81 19.98
N GLN A 240 -16.51 0.64 20.59
CA GLN A 240 -15.28 0.41 21.34
C GLN A 240 -14.02 0.66 20.51
N TYR A 241 -13.98 0.20 19.25
CA TYR A 241 -12.83 0.39 18.37
C TYR A 241 -12.75 1.82 17.86
N LYS A 242 -13.90 2.44 17.54
CA LYS A 242 -13.95 3.86 17.15
C LYS A 242 -13.37 4.77 18.25
N ARG A 243 -13.76 4.54 19.51
CA ARG A 243 -13.25 5.29 20.67
C ARG A 243 -11.76 5.04 20.91
N GLN A 244 -11.28 3.81 20.79
CA GLN A 244 -9.86 3.48 21.00
C GLN A 244 -8.96 4.08 19.89
N VAL A 245 -9.40 4.09 18.62
CA VAL A 245 -8.69 4.82 17.55
C VAL A 245 -8.54 6.30 17.90
N GLN A 246 -9.62 6.95 18.36
CA GLN A 246 -9.57 8.36 18.76
C GLN A 246 -8.60 8.60 19.94
N ILE A 247 -8.62 7.75 20.95
CA ILE A 247 -7.71 7.83 22.12
C ILE A 247 -6.23 7.70 21.69
N GLU A 248 -5.90 6.74 20.83
CA GLU A 248 -4.52 6.55 20.35
C GLU A 248 -4.07 7.73 19.46
N GLU A 249 -4.94 8.23 18.59
CA GLU A 249 -4.67 9.43 17.77
C GLU A 249 -4.45 10.68 18.63
N GLU A 250 -5.33 10.96 19.59
CA GLU A 250 -5.23 12.12 20.47
C GLU A 250 -4.00 12.03 21.38
N ARG A 251 -3.68 10.84 21.91
CA ARG A 251 -2.49 10.60 22.73
C ARG A 251 -1.20 10.82 21.95
N PHE A 252 -1.10 10.26 20.73
CA PHE A 252 0.09 10.43 19.90
C PHE A 252 0.29 11.90 19.49
N LEU A 253 -0.78 12.57 19.07
CA LEU A 253 -0.72 13.98 18.63
C LEU A 253 -0.46 14.95 19.80
N SER A 254 -0.97 14.68 21.00
CA SER A 254 -0.68 15.50 22.19
C SER A 254 0.74 15.29 22.71
N GLN A 255 1.24 14.05 22.75
CA GLN A 255 2.64 13.76 23.06
C GLN A 255 3.59 14.43 22.03
N SER A 256 3.27 14.35 20.74
CA SER A 256 4.02 15.05 19.68
C SER A 256 4.04 16.57 19.88
N ARG A 257 2.92 17.19 20.29
CA ARG A 257 2.89 18.63 20.63
C ARG A 257 3.75 18.96 21.85
N ASN A 258 3.72 18.12 22.88
CA ASN A 258 4.45 18.36 24.13
C ASN A 258 5.97 18.17 23.96
N GLU A 259 6.40 17.25 23.09
CA GLU A 259 7.82 17.13 22.74
C GLU A 259 8.30 18.35 21.92
N TYR A 260 7.41 18.96 21.13
CA TYR A 260 7.65 20.22 20.42
C TYR A 260 7.75 21.45 21.34
N THR A 261 7.06 21.49 22.48
CA THR A 261 7.17 22.60 23.45
C THR A 261 8.34 22.43 24.42
N SER A 262 8.86 21.22 24.62
CA SER A 262 10.04 20.98 25.46
C SER A 262 11.40 21.10 24.73
N LYS A 263 11.43 21.13 23.40
CA LYS A 263 12.66 21.25 22.58
C LYS A 263 12.59 22.49 21.68
N ASN A 264 12.98 23.63 22.23
CA ASN A 264 12.81 24.92 21.58
C ASN A 264 13.71 25.10 20.33
N GLN A 265 13.13 25.66 19.26
CA GLN A 265 13.79 26.34 18.13
C GLN A 265 14.84 25.60 17.29
N ARG A 266 14.38 24.86 16.26
CA ARG A 266 14.61 25.15 14.81
C ARG A 266 14.33 23.92 13.92
N GLY A 267 13.38 24.04 12.99
CA GLY A 267 13.26 23.13 11.83
C GLY A 267 12.01 22.24 11.74
N GLY A 268 11.09 22.27 12.72
CA GLY A 268 9.89 21.43 12.71
C GLY A 268 8.63 22.02 12.04
N GLN A 269 8.60 23.32 11.74
CA GLN A 269 7.37 24.01 11.32
C GLN A 269 6.86 23.65 9.90
N GLN A 270 7.70 23.07 9.03
CA GLN A 270 7.36 22.95 7.60
C GLN A 270 6.46 21.74 7.25
N TYR A 271 6.36 20.73 8.12
CA TYR A 271 5.52 19.54 7.88
C TYR A 271 4.07 19.71 8.38
N ILE A 272 3.87 20.38 9.52
CA ILE A 272 2.54 20.49 10.15
C ILE A 272 1.66 21.58 9.48
N LEU A 273 2.27 22.70 9.08
CA LEU A 273 1.53 23.78 8.40
C LEU A 273 0.99 23.36 7.01
N ALA A 274 1.69 22.45 6.32
CA ALA A 274 1.23 21.91 5.04
C ALA A 274 -0.01 21.00 5.18
N GLN A 275 -0.15 20.26 6.29
CA GLN A 275 -1.30 19.40 6.54
C GLN A 275 -2.56 20.17 7.00
N GLN A 276 -2.41 21.26 7.76
CA GLN A 276 -3.57 22.06 8.17
C GLN A 276 -4.33 22.67 6.98
N GLN A 277 -3.65 23.02 5.89
CA GLN A 277 -4.28 23.51 4.67
C GLN A 277 -4.98 22.42 3.84
N GLN A 278 -4.57 21.15 3.96
CA GLN A 278 -5.17 20.05 3.20
C GLN A 278 -6.49 19.54 3.80
N MET A 279 -6.76 19.81 5.08
CA MET A 279 -7.98 19.36 5.77
C MET A 279 -9.23 20.21 5.50
N GLN A 280 -9.13 21.34 4.79
CA GLN A 280 -10.29 22.20 4.48
C GLN A 280 -10.88 22.04 3.06
N ASN A 281 -10.20 21.34 2.15
CA ASN A 281 -10.61 21.21 0.74
C ASN A 281 -10.94 19.77 0.29
N TYR A 282 -11.59 19.00 1.17
CA TYR A 282 -12.03 17.63 0.88
C TYR A 282 -13.50 17.58 0.42
N PRO A 283 -13.86 18.23 -0.72
CA PRO A 283 -14.63 17.49 -1.72
C PRO A 283 -14.40 17.90 -3.20
N THR A 284 -13.17 18.12 -3.66
CA THR A 284 -12.92 18.23 -5.13
C THR A 284 -11.47 17.90 -5.47
N TYR A 285 -11.23 16.93 -6.38
CA TYR A 285 -10.12 16.89 -7.34
C TYR A 285 -10.19 15.60 -8.21
N LEU A 286 -11.12 15.60 -9.16
CA LEU A 286 -10.88 14.98 -10.47
C LEU A 286 -10.05 15.97 -11.30
N GLN A 287 -9.32 15.48 -12.33
CA GLN A 287 -8.26 16.19 -13.08
C GLN A 287 -6.92 16.33 -12.29
N GLN A 288 -5.73 16.19 -12.89
CA GLN A 288 -5.31 16.25 -14.31
C GLN A 288 -3.91 15.58 -14.55
N SER A 289 -3.65 15.04 -15.75
CA SER A 289 -2.30 14.84 -16.39
C SER A 289 -1.24 13.89 -15.74
N ALA A 290 -0.16 13.40 -16.39
CA ALA A 290 0.07 12.96 -17.78
C ALA A 290 1.35 12.07 -17.94
N PHE A 291 1.28 11.06 -18.83
CA PHE A 291 2.35 10.48 -19.70
C PHE A 291 3.30 9.27 -19.33
N ARG A 292 4.61 9.37 -19.61
CA ARG A 292 5.57 8.28 -20.05
C ARG A 292 6.15 7.48 -18.85
N ARG A 293 6.72 6.25 -18.89
CA ARG A 293 7.53 5.39 -19.81
C ARG A 293 9.01 5.86 -19.90
N SER A 294 10.06 5.03 -19.73
CA SER A 294 10.22 3.60 -20.12
C SER A 294 11.16 2.74 -19.20
N SER A 295 11.26 1.45 -19.57
CA SER A 295 12.14 0.32 -19.14
C SER A 295 13.67 0.61 -19.16
N SER A 296 14.61 -0.24 -18.71
CA SER A 296 14.67 -1.72 -18.70
C SER A 296 15.63 -2.40 -17.68
N SER A 297 15.26 -3.65 -17.35
CA SER A 297 15.97 -4.89 -16.96
C SER A 297 17.52 -5.01 -16.83
N GLU A 298 17.95 -5.74 -15.79
CA GLU A 298 18.98 -6.82 -15.77
C GLU A 298 18.94 -7.51 -14.38
N SER A 299 18.73 -8.83 -14.29
CA SER A 299 19.69 -9.97 -14.25
C SER A 299 20.03 -10.41 -12.80
N SER A 300 20.40 -11.69 -12.63
CA SER A 300 20.19 -12.48 -11.40
C SER A 300 21.45 -13.13 -10.86
N GLU A 301 21.57 -13.35 -9.54
CA GLU A 301 22.12 -14.60 -8.96
C GLU A 301 21.98 -14.78 -7.43
N GLN A 302 21.54 -16.00 -7.06
CA GLN A 302 21.89 -16.86 -5.91
C GLN A 302 22.45 -16.22 -4.60
N SER A 303 21.72 -16.18 -3.47
CA SER A 303 21.26 -17.27 -2.56
C SER A 303 22.29 -17.78 -1.54
N GLN A 304 22.01 -17.64 -0.23
CA GLN A 304 21.97 -18.73 0.77
C GLN A 304 21.58 -18.23 2.18
N SER A 305 21.17 -19.16 3.04
CA SER A 305 20.49 -18.98 4.33
C SER A 305 21.42 -18.98 5.55
N GLY A 306 20.95 -18.39 6.66
CA GLY A 306 21.54 -18.58 7.99
C GLY A 306 20.94 -17.62 9.02
N GLU A 307 20.39 -18.15 10.11
CA GLU A 307 19.97 -17.35 11.26
C GLU A 307 21.17 -16.70 11.94
N GLN A 308 21.10 -15.39 12.14
CA GLN A 308 21.93 -14.62 13.07
C GLN A 308 21.23 -13.28 13.29
N SER A 309 21.37 -12.70 14.48
CA SER A 309 20.73 -11.44 14.84
C SER A 309 21.02 -10.36 13.80
N ASN A 310 19.98 -9.63 13.39
CA ASN A 310 20.03 -8.79 12.20
C ASN A 310 20.82 -7.49 12.47
N LYS A 311 22.16 -7.60 12.54
CA LYS A 311 23.16 -6.51 12.70
C LYS A 311 23.21 -5.54 11.51
N LEU A 312 22.29 -5.70 10.56
CA LEU A 312 22.21 -5.00 9.28
C LEU A 312 21.06 -3.97 9.35
N VAL A 313 21.41 -2.68 9.45
CA VAL A 313 20.48 -1.55 9.57
C VAL A 313 20.43 -0.77 8.26
N TYR A 314 19.24 -0.35 7.87
CA TYR A 314 19.02 0.42 6.64
C TYR A 314 18.97 1.91 6.95
N GLN A 315 19.96 2.66 6.48
CA GLN A 315 20.03 4.12 6.65
C GLN A 315 20.53 4.79 5.36
N GLN A 316 20.21 6.06 5.21
CA GLN A 316 20.71 6.87 4.10
C GLN A 316 22.24 6.95 4.20
N ARG A 317 22.95 7.09 3.07
CA ARG A 317 24.43 7.19 3.09
C ARG A 317 24.91 8.44 2.41
N VAL A 318 25.94 9.03 3.01
CA VAL A 318 26.75 10.10 2.43
C VAL A 318 27.99 9.48 1.79
N LEU A 319 28.28 9.86 0.56
CA LEU A 319 29.28 9.25 -0.33
C LEU A 319 30.04 10.37 -1.05
N ARG A 320 31.32 10.17 -1.39
CA ARG A 320 32.03 11.09 -2.30
C ARG A 320 31.56 10.83 -3.74
N ASN A 321 31.41 11.87 -4.56
CA ASN A 321 31.11 11.68 -5.98
C ASN A 321 32.37 11.15 -6.70
N PRO A 322 32.35 9.95 -7.31
CA PRO A 322 33.50 9.41 -8.03
C PRO A 322 33.85 10.18 -9.31
N GLN A 323 32.91 10.96 -9.86
CA GLN A 323 33.09 11.76 -11.09
C GLN A 323 33.48 13.22 -10.81
N ASN A 324 33.29 13.72 -9.58
CA ASN A 324 33.67 15.08 -9.20
C ASN A 324 34.04 15.12 -7.70
N PRO A 325 35.34 15.07 -7.33
CA PRO A 325 35.78 15.02 -5.94
C PRO A 325 35.29 16.17 -5.04
N GLN A 326 34.91 17.32 -5.60
CA GLN A 326 34.37 18.47 -4.84
C GLN A 326 32.88 18.32 -4.49
N GLN A 327 32.21 17.29 -5.01
CA GLN A 327 30.81 16.99 -4.72
C GLN A 327 30.67 15.82 -3.75
N THR A 328 29.75 15.98 -2.81
CA THR A 328 29.29 14.91 -1.92
C THR A 328 27.88 14.49 -2.33
N CYS A 329 27.70 13.19 -2.50
CA CYS A 329 26.47 12.53 -2.90
C CYS A 329 25.74 11.97 -1.68
N VAL A 330 24.43 12.15 -1.64
CA VAL A 330 23.54 11.59 -0.61
C VAL A 330 22.59 10.61 -1.29
N THR A 331 22.48 9.38 -0.78
CA THR A 331 21.58 8.38 -1.38
C THR A 331 20.12 8.79 -1.23
N LEU A 332 19.32 8.58 -2.28
CA LEU A 332 17.88 8.79 -2.22
C LEU A 332 17.20 7.76 -1.30
N ASN A 333 17.65 6.52 -1.37
CA ASN A 333 17.11 5.41 -0.59
C ASN A 333 18.03 5.07 0.60
N LYS A 334 17.43 4.53 1.68
CA LYS A 334 18.17 3.85 2.76
C LYS A 334 18.93 2.65 2.16
N LEU A 335 20.23 2.52 2.47
CA LEU A 335 21.09 1.39 2.09
C LEU A 335 21.44 0.56 3.34
N PRO A 336 21.71 -0.75 3.19
CA PRO A 336 22.16 -1.54 4.31
C PRO A 336 23.54 -1.06 4.80
N THR A 337 23.73 -1.09 6.10
CA THR A 337 24.92 -0.72 6.87
C THR A 337 25.03 -1.63 8.08
N CYS A 338 26.21 -1.75 8.66
CA CYS A 338 26.36 -2.51 9.91
C CYS A 338 26.11 -1.60 11.12
N ALA A 339 25.30 -2.09 12.06
CA ALA A 339 25.09 -1.41 13.34
C ALA A 339 26.35 -1.49 14.19
N SER A 340 26.87 -0.34 14.66
CA SER A 340 28.02 -0.29 15.58
C SER A 340 27.79 -1.20 16.80
N PRO A 341 28.77 -2.01 17.23
CA PRO A 341 30.17 -2.08 16.79
C PRO A 341 30.45 -3.01 15.58
N SER A 342 29.42 -3.54 14.94
CA SER A 342 29.54 -4.60 13.92
C SER A 342 30.21 -4.11 12.63
N GLN A 343 31.04 -4.96 12.02
CA GLN A 343 31.74 -4.72 10.75
C GLN A 343 31.19 -5.56 9.59
N PRO A 344 31.37 -5.11 8.32
CA PRO A 344 30.89 -5.82 7.14
C PRO A 344 31.75 -7.07 6.83
N GLN A 345 31.14 -8.25 6.85
CA GLN A 345 31.83 -9.50 6.45
C GLN A 345 31.93 -9.66 4.93
N LYS A 346 30.93 -9.17 4.20
CA LYS A 346 30.86 -9.24 2.74
C LYS A 346 30.19 -7.99 2.20
N MET A 347 30.81 -7.39 1.18
CA MET A 347 30.31 -6.21 0.49
C MET A 347 29.81 -6.60 -0.91
N VAL A 348 28.70 -6.01 -1.35
CA VAL A 348 28.14 -6.16 -2.70
C VAL A 348 27.94 -4.80 -3.35
N GLN A 349 28.14 -4.71 -4.66
CA GLN A 349 27.95 -3.47 -5.41
C GLN A 349 26.47 -3.29 -5.74
N LYS A 350 25.87 -2.20 -5.27
CA LYS A 350 24.46 -1.86 -5.55
C LYS A 350 24.38 -0.56 -6.34
N MET A 351 23.67 -0.57 -7.46
CA MET A 351 23.25 0.66 -8.13
C MET A 351 22.23 1.40 -7.27
N THR A 352 22.47 2.68 -6.99
CA THR A 352 21.54 3.52 -6.24
C THR A 352 21.45 4.91 -6.86
N GLN A 353 20.32 5.58 -6.62
CA GLN A 353 20.17 7.00 -6.94
C GLN A 353 20.76 7.84 -5.81
N VAL A 354 21.47 8.91 -6.20
CA VAL A 354 22.05 9.89 -5.31
C VAL A 354 21.72 11.31 -5.78
N TYR A 355 21.59 12.23 -4.85
CA TYR A 355 21.64 13.66 -5.12
C TYR A 355 23.01 14.18 -4.69
N CYS A 356 23.77 14.77 -5.60
CA CYS A 356 25.12 15.25 -5.35
C CYS A 356 25.14 16.78 -5.30
N MET A 357 25.83 17.32 -4.29
CA MET A 357 25.96 18.77 -4.08
C MET A 357 27.39 19.11 -3.65
N THR A 358 27.81 20.35 -3.93
CA THR A 358 29.10 20.89 -3.46
C THR A 358 29.09 21.12 -1.95
N ALA A 359 30.27 21.30 -1.36
CA ALA A 359 30.40 21.59 0.06
C ALA A 359 29.70 22.90 0.46
N GLY A 360 28.98 22.89 1.58
CA GLY A 360 28.23 24.05 2.09
C GLY A 360 27.36 23.72 3.29
N ARG A 361 26.80 24.74 3.95
CA ARG A 361 26.03 24.59 5.21
C ARG A 361 24.89 23.56 5.12
N GLN A 362 24.20 23.50 3.98
CA GLN A 362 23.12 22.54 3.75
C GLN A 362 23.62 21.08 3.73
N LEU A 363 24.78 20.81 3.13
CA LEU A 363 25.37 19.47 3.09
C LEU A 363 25.75 19.00 4.50
N GLU A 364 26.33 19.88 5.32
CA GLU A 364 26.71 19.53 6.71
C GLU A 364 25.49 19.23 7.59
N GLN A 365 24.39 19.98 7.43
CA GLN A 365 23.11 19.66 8.09
C GLN A 365 22.55 18.30 7.65
N ILE A 366 22.65 17.95 6.37
CA ILE A 366 22.21 16.65 5.85
C ILE A 366 23.11 15.52 6.40
N LYS A 367 24.43 15.72 6.42
CA LYS A 367 25.39 14.77 7.03
C LYS A 367 25.06 14.50 8.50
N GLN A 368 24.87 15.54 9.30
CA GLN A 368 24.54 15.41 10.73
C GLN A 368 23.24 14.63 10.96
N LYS A 369 22.18 14.94 10.19
CA LYS A 369 20.90 14.22 10.28
C LYS A 369 21.04 12.74 9.94
N ILE A 370 21.77 12.42 8.86
CA ILE A 370 21.99 11.05 8.42
C ILE A 370 22.88 10.27 9.40
N GLN A 371 23.91 10.91 9.97
CA GLN A 371 24.74 10.32 11.03
C GLN A 371 23.96 10.04 12.31
N ALA A 372 22.93 10.86 12.61
CA ALA A 372 21.96 10.61 13.67
C ALA A 372 20.86 9.59 13.31
N GLY A 373 20.99 8.87 12.18
CA GLY A 373 20.04 7.85 11.73
C GLY A 373 18.75 8.40 11.10
N GLN A 374 18.62 9.73 10.93
CA GLN A 374 17.42 10.35 10.38
C GLN A 374 17.41 10.28 8.84
N HIS A 375 16.21 10.14 8.27
CA HIS A 375 16.01 10.21 6.82
C HIS A 375 15.83 11.66 6.36
N TYR A 376 16.51 12.04 5.29
CA TYR A 376 16.39 13.33 4.62
C TYR A 376 15.77 13.14 3.23
N ASP A 377 14.55 13.63 3.04
CA ASP A 377 13.81 13.47 1.78
C ASP A 377 14.48 14.20 0.60
N LEU A 378 14.80 13.44 -0.43
CA LEU A 378 15.39 13.90 -1.70
C LEU A 378 14.46 13.62 -2.90
N SER A 379 13.23 13.15 -2.67
CA SER A 379 12.27 12.75 -3.72
C SER A 379 11.87 13.89 -4.66
N SER A 380 11.96 15.13 -4.19
CA SER A 380 11.70 16.36 -4.94
C SER A 380 12.88 16.85 -5.79
N LYS A 381 14.07 16.23 -5.68
CA LYS A 381 15.27 16.67 -6.42
C LYS A 381 15.28 16.12 -7.85
N GLN A 382 15.39 17.01 -8.82
CA GLN A 382 15.25 16.68 -10.25
C GLN A 382 16.55 16.16 -10.90
N GLN A 383 17.71 16.28 -10.22
CA GLN A 383 19.03 15.88 -10.73
C GLN A 383 19.60 14.68 -9.95
N LEU A 384 18.91 13.54 -10.00
CA LEU A 384 19.34 12.31 -9.36
C LEU A 384 20.32 11.54 -10.26
N GLN A 385 21.59 11.48 -9.87
CA GLN A 385 22.61 10.66 -10.53
C GLN A 385 22.46 9.19 -10.08
N LYS A 386 22.92 8.23 -10.90
CA LYS A 386 22.98 6.81 -10.55
C LYS A 386 24.44 6.40 -10.37
N ILE A 387 24.80 5.87 -9.20
CA ILE A 387 26.17 5.40 -8.91
C ILE A 387 26.18 3.99 -8.33
N ARG A 388 27.30 3.26 -8.52
CA ARG A 388 27.59 1.98 -7.84
C ARG A 388 28.12 2.27 -6.44
N VAL A 389 27.56 1.59 -5.44
CA VAL A 389 27.95 1.73 -4.03
C VAL A 389 28.15 0.37 -3.41
N ALA A 390 29.31 0.16 -2.80
CA ALA A 390 29.57 -1.03 -2.00
C ALA A 390 28.76 -0.97 -0.69
N VAL A 391 27.90 -1.97 -0.46
CA VAL A 391 27.05 -2.09 0.74
C VAL A 391 27.23 -3.47 1.38
N PRO A 392 27.15 -3.59 2.72
CA PRO A 392 27.18 -4.90 3.38
C PRO A 392 26.04 -5.80 2.94
N GLN A 393 26.37 -7.05 2.65
CA GLN A 393 25.45 -8.18 2.53
C GLN A 393 25.26 -8.88 3.89
N LYS A 394 26.30 -8.89 4.74
CA LYS A 394 26.29 -9.46 6.10
C LYS A 394 27.23 -8.67 7.01
N CYS A 395 26.90 -8.61 8.31
CA CYS A 395 27.68 -7.95 9.35
C CYS A 395 27.95 -8.92 10.51
N SER A 396 29.16 -8.87 11.10
CA SER A 396 29.50 -9.56 12.35
C SER A 396 29.98 -8.56 13.39
N GLN A 397 30.05 -8.99 14.66
CA GLN A 397 30.92 -8.28 15.62
C GLN A 397 32.38 -8.58 15.28
#